data_AF-A0A562VIA1-F1
#
_entry.id   AF-A0A562VIA1-F1
#
_cell.length_a   1.000
_cell.length_b   1.000
_cell.length_c   1.000
_cell.angle_alpha   90.00
_cell.angle_beta   90.00
_cell.angle_gamma   90.00
#
_symmetry.space_group_name_H-M   'P 1'
#
loop_
_entity.id
_entity.type
_entity.pdbx_description
1 polymer ?
#
loop_
_entity_poly.entity_id
_entity_poly.type
_entity_poly.pdbx_seq_one_letter_code
_entity_poly.pdbx_strand_id
1 'polypeptide(L)'
;MKVKKLDHLCIAVKDLNAARKVWEPVLGKSCPDDSYEDEPEKIRVARYWLAGVGFELMESTTPDGPVARWIEKNGEGIMLVGLNVENTRHAVQELEGRGYPFIPPVDPLPGDSTGKARPFRDCEYAMIHPKTMNGVLLELIDYQWKELGDEGAPDVES
;
A
#
# COMPACT_ATOMS: atom_id res chain seq x y z
N MET A 1 19.50 -1.18 -1.03
CA MET A 1 18.16 -1.77 -1.12
C MET A 1 17.82 -1.99 -2.59
N LYS A 2 17.02 -3.00 -2.92
CA LYS A 2 16.57 -3.27 -4.30
C LYS A 2 15.05 -3.18 -4.37
N VAL A 3 14.55 -2.29 -5.23
CA VAL A 3 13.14 -2.27 -5.64
C VAL A 3 12.95 -3.37 -6.66
N LYS A 4 11.93 -4.21 -6.48
CA LYS A 4 11.61 -5.30 -7.41
C LYS A 4 10.63 -4.84 -8.48
N LYS A 5 9.51 -4.25 -8.07
CA LYS A 5 8.44 -3.79 -8.96
C LYS A 5 7.51 -2.80 -8.27
N LEU A 6 6.60 -2.24 -9.07
CA LEU A 6 5.39 -1.60 -8.56
C LEU A 6 4.54 -2.66 -7.85
N ASP A 7 4.21 -2.41 -6.58
CA ASP A 7 3.44 -3.34 -5.76
C ASP A 7 1.94 -3.09 -5.94
N HIS A 8 1.51 -1.89 -5.57
CA HIS A 8 0.12 -1.50 -5.69
C HIS A 8 -0.03 0.01 -5.84
N LEU A 9 -1.25 0.43 -6.18
CA LEU A 9 -1.71 1.80 -6.10
C LEU A 9 -3.03 1.81 -5.33
N CYS A 10 -3.20 2.78 -4.43
CA CYS A 10 -4.45 2.90 -3.67
C CYS A 10 -5.21 4.13 -4.12
N ILE A 11 -6.47 3.93 -4.49
CA ILE A 11 -7.44 4.99 -4.73
C ILE A 11 -8.28 5.15 -3.48
N ALA A 12 -8.12 6.28 -2.81
CA ALA A 12 -8.91 6.66 -1.66
C ALA A 12 -10.35 7.00 -2.10
N VAL A 13 -11.31 6.32 -1.50
CA VAL A 13 -12.75 6.45 -1.79
C VAL A 13 -13.56 6.62 -0.49
N LYS A 14 -14.67 7.34 -0.57
CA LYS A 14 -15.57 7.62 0.56
C LYS A 14 -16.51 6.46 0.86
N ASP A 15 -16.91 5.72 -0.16
CA ASP A 15 -17.79 4.56 -0.07
C ASP A 15 -17.24 3.46 -0.98
N LEU A 16 -16.77 2.38 -0.36
CA LEU A 16 -16.15 1.28 -1.10
C LEU A 16 -17.14 0.60 -2.05
N ASN A 17 -18.39 0.43 -1.64
CA ASN A 17 -19.41 -0.24 -2.46
C ASN A 17 -19.82 0.62 -3.65
N ALA A 18 -19.91 1.93 -3.48
CA ALA A 18 -20.17 2.85 -4.58
C ALA A 18 -19.00 2.88 -5.57
N ALA A 19 -17.76 2.94 -5.07
CA ALA A 19 -16.56 2.94 -5.89
C ALA A 19 -16.45 1.65 -6.72
N ARG A 20 -16.71 0.49 -6.12
CA ARG A 20 -16.71 -0.80 -6.82
C ARG A 20 -17.64 -0.80 -8.03
N LYS A 21 -18.88 -0.28 -7.89
CA LYS A 21 -19.83 -0.16 -9.01
C LYS A 21 -19.32 0.70 -10.17
N VAL A 22 -18.43 1.66 -9.90
CA VAL A 22 -17.80 2.52 -10.92
C VAL A 22 -16.62 1.81 -11.59
N TRP A 23 -15.76 1.17 -10.79
CA TRP A 23 -14.48 0.63 -11.26
C TRP A 23 -14.56 -0.79 -11.82
N GLU A 24 -15.36 -1.67 -11.22
CA GLU A 24 -15.50 -3.08 -11.64
C GLU A 24 -15.81 -3.24 -13.15
N PRO A 25 -16.73 -2.45 -13.76
CA PRO A 25 -16.96 -2.50 -15.21
C PRO A 25 -15.75 -2.10 -16.06
N VAL A 26 -14.95 -1.12 -15.60
CA VAL A 26 -13.73 -0.65 -16.30
C VAL A 26 -12.60 -1.67 -16.18
N LEU A 27 -12.49 -2.29 -15.00
CA LEU A 27 -11.51 -3.34 -14.70
C LEU A 27 -11.87 -4.68 -15.36
N GLY A 28 -13.10 -4.84 -15.87
CA GLY A 28 -13.58 -6.10 -16.43
C GLY A 28 -13.74 -7.20 -15.37
N LYS A 29 -13.96 -6.83 -14.11
CA LYS A 29 -14.09 -7.76 -12.97
C LYS A 29 -15.44 -7.56 -12.30
N SER A 30 -16.03 -8.64 -11.78
CA SER A 30 -17.32 -8.59 -11.07
C SER A 30 -17.20 -8.56 -9.55
N CYS A 31 -15.99 -8.80 -9.04
CA CYS A 31 -15.65 -8.73 -7.63
C CYS A 31 -14.13 -8.54 -7.45
N PRO A 32 -13.67 -8.11 -6.26
CA PRO A 32 -12.25 -8.06 -5.93
C PRO A 32 -11.62 -9.44 -5.99
N ASP A 33 -10.33 -9.49 -6.34
CA ASP A 33 -9.53 -10.72 -6.24
C ASP A 33 -9.13 -10.99 -4.78
N ASP A 34 -9.01 -9.93 -3.98
CA ASP A 34 -8.74 -9.97 -2.55
C ASP A 34 -9.47 -8.81 -1.85
N SER A 35 -9.89 -9.02 -0.61
CA SER A 35 -10.53 -8.02 0.23
C SER A 35 -10.09 -8.19 1.67
N TYR A 36 -9.71 -7.09 2.30
CA TYR A 36 -9.21 -7.13 3.67
C TYR A 36 -9.55 -5.84 4.43
N GLU A 37 -9.49 -5.92 5.75
CA GLU A 37 -9.51 -4.79 6.67
C GLU A 37 -8.20 -4.76 7.44
N ASP A 38 -7.65 -3.56 7.63
CA ASP A 38 -6.50 -3.31 8.50
C ASP A 38 -6.99 -2.38 9.62
N GLU A 39 -7.19 -2.97 10.81
CA GLU A 39 -7.70 -2.25 11.98
C GLU A 39 -6.76 -1.15 12.47
N PRO A 40 -5.42 -1.38 12.62
CA PRO A 40 -4.47 -0.32 12.95
C PRO A 40 -4.52 0.89 12.02
N GLU A 41 -4.59 0.67 10.71
CA GLU A 41 -4.67 1.76 9.72
C GLU A 41 -6.10 2.28 9.52
N LYS A 42 -7.09 1.63 10.12
CA LYS A 42 -8.53 1.96 10.02
C LYS A 42 -9.02 1.98 8.57
N ILE A 43 -8.70 0.95 7.80
CA ILE A 43 -9.06 0.85 6.39
C ILE A 43 -9.77 -0.44 6.04
N ARG A 44 -10.59 -0.36 4.99
CA ARG A 44 -11.15 -1.49 4.25
C ARG A 44 -10.71 -1.36 2.80
N VAL A 45 -10.23 -2.47 2.23
CA VAL A 45 -9.65 -2.49 0.89
C VAL A 45 -10.32 -3.56 0.02
N ALA A 46 -10.63 -3.16 -1.22
CA ALA A 46 -10.94 -4.06 -2.31
C ALA A 46 -9.78 -4.04 -3.32
N ARG A 47 -9.06 -5.15 -3.43
CA ARG A 47 -7.88 -5.29 -4.29
C ARG A 47 -8.21 -6.08 -5.55
N TYR A 48 -7.73 -5.57 -6.68
CA TYR A 48 -7.82 -6.19 -8.00
C TYR A 48 -6.42 -6.36 -8.57
N TRP A 49 -6.07 -7.55 -9.03
CA TRP A 49 -4.78 -7.80 -9.66
C TRP A 49 -4.82 -7.45 -11.14
N LEU A 50 -3.93 -6.55 -11.55
CA LEU A 50 -3.72 -6.15 -12.94
C LEU A 50 -2.26 -6.37 -13.31
N ALA A 51 -1.97 -7.40 -14.12
CA ALA A 51 -0.62 -7.78 -14.51
C ALA A 51 0.36 -7.88 -13.31
N GLY A 52 -0.13 -8.44 -12.21
CA GLY A 52 0.64 -8.60 -10.97
C GLY A 52 0.94 -7.29 -10.22
N VAL A 53 0.15 -6.23 -10.42
CA VAL A 53 0.11 -5.01 -9.60
C VAL A 53 -1.26 -4.92 -8.92
N GLY A 54 -1.28 -4.57 -7.65
CA GLY A 54 -2.51 -4.35 -6.88
C GLY A 54 -3.16 -3.03 -7.26
N PHE A 55 -4.33 -3.07 -7.88
CA PHE A 55 -5.20 -1.91 -8.01
C PHE A 55 -6.17 -1.92 -6.84
N GLU A 56 -6.06 -0.96 -5.94
CA GLU A 56 -6.82 -0.96 -4.70
C GLU A 56 -7.80 0.19 -4.60
N LEU A 57 -9.02 -0.13 -4.20
CA LEU A 57 -9.99 0.85 -3.70
C LEU A 57 -9.96 0.78 -2.18
N MET A 58 -9.74 1.92 -1.54
CA MET A 58 -9.47 2.00 -0.11
C MET A 58 -10.43 2.99 0.55
N GLU A 59 -11.19 2.50 1.52
CA GLU A 59 -12.13 3.25 2.33
C GLU A 59 -11.64 3.33 3.77
N SER A 60 -11.88 4.48 4.41
CA SER A 60 -11.66 4.64 5.86
C SER A 60 -12.78 3.97 6.65
N THR A 61 -12.46 3.14 7.64
CA THR A 61 -13.47 2.52 8.52
C THR A 61 -13.96 3.46 9.62
N THR A 62 -13.26 4.57 9.84
CA THR A 62 -13.68 5.63 10.77
C THR A 62 -13.63 7.02 10.11
N PRO A 63 -14.44 8.00 10.59
CA PRO A 63 -14.41 9.37 10.07
C PRO A 63 -13.07 10.10 10.30
N ASP A 64 -12.31 9.67 11.31
CA ASP A 64 -11.01 10.22 11.68
C ASP A 64 -9.84 9.34 11.18
N GLY A 65 -10.08 8.41 10.25
CA GLY A 65 -9.00 7.57 9.72
C GLY A 65 -8.05 8.36 8.79
N PRO A 66 -6.83 7.84 8.55
CA PRO A 66 -5.86 8.48 7.65
C PRO A 66 -6.42 8.77 6.25
N VAL A 67 -7.17 7.80 5.69
CA VAL A 67 -7.80 7.92 4.37
C VAL A 67 -8.89 8.99 4.36
N ALA A 68 -9.77 9.02 5.37
CA ALA A 68 -10.82 10.04 5.48
C ALA A 68 -10.23 11.46 5.52
N ARG A 69 -9.23 11.70 6.38
CA ARG A 69 -8.54 12.99 6.45
C ARG A 69 -7.83 13.37 5.15
N TRP A 70 -7.28 12.39 4.44
CA TRP A 70 -6.66 12.64 3.15
C TRP A 70 -7.70 13.08 2.11
N ILE A 71 -8.86 12.41 2.08
CA ILE A 71 -9.98 12.76 1.19
C ILE A 71 -10.53 14.15 1.48
N GLU A 72 -10.65 14.56 2.76
CA GLU A 72 -11.12 15.91 3.12
C GLU A 72 -10.24 17.01 2.52
N LYS A 73 -8.94 16.76 2.40
CA LYS A 73 -7.97 17.71 1.87
C LYS A 73 -7.84 17.66 0.35
N ASN A 74 -7.93 16.48 -0.26
CA ASN A 74 -7.54 16.26 -1.65
C ASN A 74 -8.69 15.79 -2.56
N GLY A 75 -9.85 15.44 -2.00
CA GLY A 75 -10.90 14.70 -2.71
C GLY A 75 -10.58 13.20 -2.81
N GLU A 76 -11.48 12.43 -3.45
CA GLU A 76 -11.20 11.03 -3.80
C GLU A 76 -10.19 10.96 -4.95
N GLY A 77 -9.35 9.93 -4.98
CA GLY A 77 -8.32 9.78 -6.01
C GLY A 77 -7.14 8.91 -5.59
N ILE A 78 -6.11 8.87 -6.43
CA ILE A 78 -4.88 8.11 -6.15
C ILE A 78 -4.18 8.74 -4.94
N MET A 79 -4.08 7.98 -3.85
CA MET A 79 -3.54 8.44 -2.57
C MET A 79 -2.08 8.03 -2.38
N LEU A 80 -1.74 6.78 -2.69
CA LEU A 80 -0.38 6.26 -2.49
C LEU A 80 0.04 5.28 -3.59
N VAL A 81 1.36 5.13 -3.69
CA VAL A 81 2.03 4.15 -4.55
C VAL A 81 2.87 3.24 -3.67
N GLY A 82 2.73 1.93 -3.85
CA GLY A 82 3.54 0.91 -3.18
C GLY A 82 4.64 0.37 -4.08
N LEU A 83 5.84 0.22 -3.54
CA LEU A 83 6.97 -0.42 -4.20
C LEU A 83 7.39 -1.66 -3.43
N ASN A 84 7.52 -2.77 -4.15
CA ASN A 84 7.96 -4.02 -3.54
C ASN A 84 9.48 -3.98 -3.36
N VAL A 85 9.95 -4.32 -2.16
CA VAL A 85 11.38 -4.38 -1.80
C VAL A 85 11.75 -5.76 -1.26
N GLU A 86 13.03 -6.09 -1.25
CA GLU A 86 13.51 -7.37 -0.71
C GLU A 86 13.31 -7.53 0.80
N ASN A 87 13.45 -6.43 1.54
CA ASN A 87 13.27 -6.40 2.99
C ASN A 87 12.97 -4.96 3.43
N THR A 88 11.83 -4.77 4.10
CA THR A 88 11.33 -3.44 4.47
C THR A 88 12.26 -2.75 5.47
N ARG A 89 12.68 -3.44 6.53
CA ARG A 89 13.53 -2.84 7.57
C ARG A 89 14.89 -2.38 7.04
N HIS A 90 15.52 -3.18 6.18
CA HIS A 90 16.78 -2.81 5.54
C HIS A 90 16.61 -1.59 4.63
N ALA A 91 15.50 -1.52 3.87
CA ALA A 91 15.18 -0.35 3.05
C ALA A 91 14.98 0.91 3.90
N VAL A 92 14.28 0.80 5.03
CA VAL A 92 14.10 1.90 5.98
C VAL A 92 15.45 2.40 6.49
N GLN A 93 16.30 1.51 7.02
CA GLN A 93 17.61 1.88 7.57
C GLN A 93 18.49 2.61 6.55
N GLU A 94 18.55 2.09 5.33
CA GLU A 94 19.36 2.69 4.26
C GLU A 94 18.84 4.07 3.86
N LEU A 95 17.52 4.23 3.71
CA LEU A 95 16.92 5.48 3.24
C LEU A 95 16.85 6.54 4.35
N GLU A 96 16.63 6.16 5.61
CA GLU A 96 16.78 7.08 6.76
C GLU A 96 18.22 7.60 6.85
N GLY A 97 19.22 6.74 6.64
CA GLY A 97 20.63 7.14 6.55
C GLY A 97 20.92 8.14 5.41
N ARG A 98 20.05 8.22 4.40
CA ARG A 98 20.09 9.19 3.30
C ARG A 98 19.17 10.40 3.51
N GLY A 99 18.50 10.51 4.65
CA GLY A 99 17.65 11.64 5.01
C GLY A 99 16.21 11.58 4.51
N TYR A 100 15.72 10.42 4.06
CA TYR A 100 14.32 10.25 3.68
C TYR A 100 13.41 10.21 4.93
N PRO A 101 12.32 10.99 4.97
CA PRO A 101 11.43 11.10 6.12
C PRO A 101 10.40 9.98 6.14
N PHE A 102 10.60 8.96 6.97
CA PHE A 102 9.58 7.93 7.19
C PHE A 102 8.51 8.39 8.18
N ILE A 103 7.27 7.95 7.94
CA ILE A 103 6.12 8.20 8.80
C ILE A 103 6.06 7.10 9.86
N PRO A 104 6.24 7.42 11.16
CA PRO A 104 6.11 6.43 12.21
C PRO A 104 4.68 5.88 12.31
N PRO A 105 4.49 4.60 12.66
CA PRO A 105 3.18 4.08 13.01
C PRO A 105 2.63 4.76 14.26
N VAL A 106 1.30 4.74 14.42
CA VAL A 106 0.66 5.23 15.66
C VAL A 106 1.12 4.39 16.85
N ASP A 107 1.12 3.07 16.68
CA ASP A 107 1.59 2.10 17.66
C ASP A 107 2.80 1.33 17.11
N PRO A 108 4.04 1.68 17.51
CA PRO A 108 5.23 0.96 17.07
C PRO A 108 5.24 -0.50 17.51
N LEU A 109 5.70 -1.37 16.62
CA LEU A 109 5.89 -2.79 16.93
C LEU A 109 6.93 -2.96 18.05
N PRO A 110 6.62 -3.73 19.11
CA PRO A 110 7.60 -4.06 20.14
C PRO A 110 8.85 -4.70 19.54
N GLY A 111 10.02 -4.11 19.79
CA GLY A 111 11.29 -4.60 19.27
C GLY A 111 11.59 -4.28 17.80
N ASP A 112 10.80 -3.42 17.14
CA ASP A 112 11.18 -2.84 15.86
C ASP A 112 12.36 -1.88 16.04
N SER A 113 13.52 -2.26 15.47
CA SER A 113 14.75 -1.48 15.52
C SER A 113 14.69 -0.18 14.69
N THR A 114 13.72 -0.06 13.77
CA THR A 114 13.53 1.14 12.93
C THR A 114 12.51 2.11 13.55
N GLY A 115 11.54 1.56 14.29
CA GLY A 115 10.37 2.29 14.76
C GLY A 115 9.53 2.89 13.62
N LYS A 116 9.55 2.27 12.44
CA LYS A 116 8.82 2.71 11.22
C LYS A 116 8.08 1.57 10.53
N ALA A 117 8.47 0.33 10.77
CA ALA A 117 7.86 -0.82 10.13
C ALA A 117 6.48 -1.11 10.73
N ARG A 118 5.57 -1.55 9.87
CA ARG A 118 4.21 -1.98 10.20
C ARG A 118 4.03 -3.42 9.71
N PRO A 119 3.36 -4.29 10.45
CA PRO A 119 3.08 -5.65 9.99
C PRO A 119 1.92 -5.60 8.98
N PHE A 120 1.99 -6.42 7.94
CA PHE A 120 0.86 -6.73 7.06
C PHE A 120 0.92 -8.19 6.65
N ARG A 121 -0.01 -9.01 7.14
CA ARG A 121 -0.02 -10.46 6.93
C ARG A 121 1.35 -11.08 7.28
N ASP A 122 2.01 -11.75 6.32
CA ASP A 122 3.32 -12.37 6.46
C ASP A 122 4.48 -11.49 5.96
N CYS A 123 4.25 -10.18 5.81
CA CYS A 123 5.26 -9.19 5.41
C CYS A 123 5.20 -7.92 6.29
N GLU A 124 6.07 -6.96 5.98
CA GLU A 124 6.12 -5.65 6.64
C GLU A 124 6.13 -4.52 5.60
N TYR A 125 5.62 -3.36 5.99
CA TYR A 125 5.67 -2.16 5.16
C TYR A 125 6.07 -0.90 5.95
N ALA A 126 6.51 0.13 5.23
CA ALA A 126 6.86 1.42 5.80
C ALA A 126 6.55 2.55 4.82
N MET A 127 6.18 3.72 5.35
CA MET A 127 5.69 4.85 4.57
C MET A 127 6.70 5.99 4.54
N ILE A 128 6.99 6.55 3.37
CA ILE A 128 7.80 7.76 3.21
C ILE A 128 6.90 8.96 2.97
N HIS A 129 7.15 10.04 3.72
CA HIS A 129 6.36 11.25 3.66
C HIS A 129 6.48 11.93 2.29
N PRO A 130 5.36 12.40 1.69
CA PRO A 130 5.33 13.04 0.36
C PRO A 130 6.20 14.28 0.19
N LYS A 131 6.74 14.82 1.30
CA LYS A 131 7.54 16.05 1.34
C LYS A 131 8.82 15.92 0.50
N THR A 132 9.35 14.70 0.39
CA THR A 132 10.58 14.41 -0.37
C THR A 132 10.33 13.53 -1.60
N MET A 133 9.07 13.25 -1.92
CA MET A 133 8.65 12.31 -2.96
C MET A 133 7.73 12.97 -3.99
N ASN A 134 8.00 14.23 -4.36
CA ASN A 134 7.22 14.97 -5.35
C ASN A 134 5.70 14.97 -5.09
N GLY A 135 5.29 14.95 -3.81
CA GLY A 135 3.87 14.91 -3.42
C GLY A 135 3.26 13.50 -3.32
N VAL A 136 4.00 12.44 -3.67
CA VAL A 136 3.53 11.05 -3.60
C VAL A 136 3.74 10.49 -2.20
N LEU A 137 2.68 9.98 -1.59
CA LEU A 137 2.81 9.11 -0.42
C LEU A 137 3.33 7.75 -0.92
N LEU A 138 4.53 7.36 -0.50
CA LEU A 138 5.21 6.16 -0.99
C LEU A 138 5.24 5.10 0.09
N GLU A 139 4.79 3.90 -0.25
CA GLU A 139 4.93 2.70 0.58
C GLU A 139 6.07 1.83 0.06
N LEU A 140 6.87 1.28 0.98
CA LEU A 140 7.81 0.20 0.73
C LEU A 140 7.31 -1.05 1.45
N ILE A 141 7.14 -2.15 0.73
CA ILE A 141 6.57 -3.39 1.26
C ILE A 141 7.36 -4.61 0.78
N ASP A 142 7.58 -5.61 1.61
CA ASP A 142 8.31 -6.84 1.26
C ASP A 142 7.40 -8.06 1.04
N TYR A 143 6.20 -7.78 0.51
CA TYR A 143 5.18 -8.79 0.22
C TYR A 143 5.67 -9.92 -0.67
N GLN A 144 5.34 -11.15 -0.28
CA GLN A 144 5.63 -12.37 -1.03
C GLN A 144 4.34 -12.77 -1.75
N TRP A 145 4.27 -12.50 -3.05
CA TRP A 145 3.11 -12.53 -3.96
C TRP A 145 2.47 -13.90 -4.20
N LYS A 146 2.22 -14.66 -3.13
CA LYS A 146 1.75 -16.04 -3.18
C LYS A 146 0.36 -16.16 -3.81
N GLU A 147 -0.46 -15.10 -3.79
CA GLU A 147 -1.81 -15.13 -4.36
C GLU A 147 -1.86 -15.02 -5.89
N LEU A 148 -0.75 -14.71 -6.57
CA LEU A 148 -0.74 -14.59 -8.03
C LEU A 148 -0.49 -15.92 -8.77
N GLY A 149 -0.18 -17.01 -8.06
CA GLY A 149 0.32 -18.24 -8.68
C GLY A 149 1.63 -18.01 -9.46
N ASP A 150 2.16 -19.06 -10.09
CA ASP A 150 3.41 -19.00 -10.86
C ASP A 150 3.35 -18.06 -12.09
N GLU A 151 2.20 -17.47 -12.40
CA GLU A 151 2.00 -16.56 -13.55
C GLU A 151 2.47 -15.12 -13.29
N GLY A 152 2.76 -14.74 -12.03
CA GLY A 152 3.06 -13.36 -11.62
C GLY A 152 4.54 -13.00 -11.42
N ALA A 153 5.45 -13.97 -11.50
CA ALA A 153 6.87 -13.69 -11.49
C ALA A 153 7.32 -13.34 -12.92
N PRO A 154 7.88 -12.15 -13.18
CA PRO A 154 8.58 -11.97 -14.45
C PRO A 154 9.68 -13.02 -14.51
N ASP A 155 9.75 -13.79 -15.60
CA ASP A 155 10.90 -14.64 -15.89
C ASP A 155 12.16 -13.76 -15.87
N VAL A 156 12.92 -13.81 -14.78
CA VAL A 156 14.21 -13.13 -14.66
C VAL A 156 15.28 -14.06 -15.23
N GLU A 157 15.15 -14.47 -16.50
CA GLU A 157 16.21 -15.16 -17.24
C GLU A 157 16.21 -14.79 -18.74
N SER A 158 16.98 -13.77 -19.10
CA SER A 158 18.19 -13.83 -19.96
C SER A 158 18.62 -12.45 -20.47
#